data_AF-A0A9D9VQL2-F1
#
_entry.id   AF-A0A9D9VQL2-F1
#
_cell.length_a   1.000
_cell.length_b   1.000
_cell.length_c   1.000
_cell.angle_alpha   90.00
_cell.angle_beta   90.00
_cell.angle_gamma   90.00
#
_symmetry.space_group_name_H-M   'P 1'
#
loop_
_entity.id
_entity.type
_entity.pdbx_description
1 polymer ?
#
loop_
_entity_poly.entity_id
_entity_poly.type
_entity_poly.pdbx_seq_one_letter_code
_entity_poly.pdbx_strand_id
1 'polypeptide(L)'
;METNTPLRLLVFSQKRLEVSMLYDLYCQYIRYKIAIEETYAIPDSFLLTTAFSLVFPELKLSSGYVSFIVDINFENKIIALKRLPHHWLTWEDENHIIDVLPVDGMFGVSVPQAVLQNYGNKRFFLTKNLFPKEWSAKQKVDFENKAEELSVILQDIMSKSMQY
;
A
#
# COMPACT_ATOMS: atom_id res chain seq x y z
N MET A 1 -26.17 15.65 7.20
CA MET A 1 -26.28 14.23 6.76
C MET A 1 -25.27 13.43 7.56
N GLU A 2 -25.68 12.77 8.65
CA GLU A 2 -24.77 12.08 9.59
C GLU A 2 -25.22 10.63 9.89
N THR A 3 -25.75 9.91 8.91
CA THR A 3 -26.44 8.63 9.19
C THR A 3 -25.70 7.36 8.78
N ASN A 4 -24.44 7.40 8.33
CA ASN A 4 -23.75 6.17 7.86
C ASN A 4 -22.32 5.95 8.38
N THR A 5 -21.82 6.75 9.33
CA THR A 5 -20.44 6.61 9.84
C THR A 5 -20.11 5.20 10.37
N PRO A 6 -20.99 4.52 11.15
CA PRO A 6 -20.70 3.17 11.62
C PRO A 6 -20.63 2.13 10.49
N LEU A 7 -21.55 2.20 9.52
CA LEU A 7 -21.54 1.31 8.36
C LEU A 7 -20.29 1.54 7.50
N ARG A 8 -19.88 2.80 7.33
CA ARG A 8 -18.66 3.14 6.58
C ARG A 8 -17.41 2.58 7.23
N LEU A 9 -17.26 2.74 8.54
CA LEU A 9 -16.12 2.19 9.28
C LEU A 9 -16.10 0.66 9.24
N LEU A 10 -17.27 0.01 9.23
CA LEU A 10 -17.38 -1.44 9.05
C LEU A 10 -16.89 -1.88 7.66
N VAL A 11 -17.36 -1.23 6.60
CA VAL A 11 -16.93 -1.53 5.21
C VAL A 11 -15.44 -1.26 5.03
N PHE A 12 -14.92 -0.15 5.56
CA PHE A 12 -13.48 0.12 5.58
C PHE A 12 -12.70 -0.99 6.28
N SER A 13 -13.17 -1.43 7.45
CA SER A 13 -12.54 -2.51 8.22
C SER A 13 -12.52 -3.83 7.44
N GLN A 14 -13.61 -4.14 6.74
CA GLN A 14 -13.70 -5.30 5.86
C GLN A 14 -12.71 -5.19 4.69
N LYS A 15 -12.64 -4.05 4.02
CA LYS A 15 -11.71 -3.84 2.90
C LYS A 15 -10.25 -3.95 3.32
N ARG A 16 -9.91 -3.40 4.48
CA ARG A 16 -8.59 -3.59 5.08
C ARG A 16 -8.29 -5.06 5.30
N LEU A 17 -9.25 -5.82 5.84
CA LEU A 17 -9.07 -7.25 6.08
C LEU A 17 -8.84 -8.02 4.78
N GLU A 18 -9.63 -7.75 3.74
CA GLU A 18 -9.49 -8.36 2.41
C GLU A 18 -8.08 -8.08 1.82
N VAL A 19 -7.62 -6.83 1.88
CA VAL A 19 -6.27 -6.44 1.45
C VAL A 19 -5.19 -7.15 2.29
N SER A 20 -5.35 -7.21 3.61
CA SER A 20 -4.42 -7.93 4.49
C SER A 20 -4.35 -9.42 4.20
N MET A 21 -5.49 -10.08 3.97
CA MET A 21 -5.52 -11.50 3.63
C MET A 21 -4.80 -11.79 2.32
N LEU A 22 -5.08 -11.02 1.26
CA LEU A 22 -4.41 -11.19 -0.02
C LEU A 22 -2.90 -10.95 0.10
N TYR A 23 -2.51 -9.96 0.90
CA TYR A 23 -1.12 -9.69 1.20
C TYR A 23 -0.42 -10.87 1.88
N ASP A 24 -1.04 -11.46 2.89
CA ASP A 24 -0.48 -12.61 3.60
C ASP A 24 -0.31 -13.82 2.66
N LEU A 25 -1.29 -14.07 1.79
CA LEU A 25 -1.21 -15.12 0.76
C LEU A 25 -0.10 -14.83 -0.25
N TYR A 26 0.05 -13.58 -0.69
CA TYR A 26 1.15 -13.18 -1.56
C TYR A 26 2.50 -13.44 -0.90
N CYS A 27 2.66 -13.12 0.38
CA CYS A 27 3.90 -13.39 1.11
C CYS A 27 4.23 -14.89 1.20
N GLN A 28 3.21 -15.73 1.39
CA GLN A 28 3.37 -17.19 1.36
C GLN A 28 3.80 -17.68 -0.01
N TYR A 29 3.18 -17.16 -1.09
CA TYR A 29 3.56 -17.46 -2.46
C TYR A 29 5.02 -17.10 -2.76
N ILE A 30 5.48 -15.93 -2.32
CA ILE A 30 6.89 -15.50 -2.49
C ILE A 30 7.84 -16.43 -1.75
N ARG A 31 7.54 -16.77 -0.49
CA ARG A 31 8.36 -17.72 0.29
C ARG A 31 8.44 -19.08 -0.41
N TYR A 32 7.33 -19.57 -0.97
CA TYR A 32 7.30 -20.80 -1.74
C TYR A 32 8.17 -20.70 -3.00
N LYS A 33 8.05 -19.62 -3.79
CA LYS A 33 8.84 -19.40 -5.01
C LYS A 33 10.34 -19.35 -4.74
N ILE A 34 10.75 -18.67 -3.68
CA ILE A 34 12.15 -18.63 -3.22
C ILE A 34 12.62 -20.04 -2.81
N ALA A 35 11.79 -20.82 -2.11
CA ALA A 35 12.15 -22.16 -1.66
C ALA A 35 12.36 -23.18 -2.80
N ILE A 36 11.71 -22.98 -3.95
CA ILE A 36 11.89 -23.82 -5.15
C ILE A 36 12.95 -23.28 -6.13
N GLU A 37 13.81 -22.36 -5.66
CA GLU A 37 14.90 -21.71 -6.43
C GLU A 37 14.46 -21.00 -7.72
N GLU A 38 13.17 -20.72 -7.87
CA GLU A 38 12.68 -19.86 -8.94
C GLU A 38 13.07 -18.42 -8.60
N THR A 39 13.87 -17.79 -9.46
CA THR A 39 14.34 -16.42 -9.21
C THR A 39 13.15 -15.48 -9.24
N TYR A 40 12.68 -15.06 -8.07
CA TYR A 40 11.55 -14.16 -7.94
C TYR A 40 12.02 -12.74 -7.62
N ALA A 41 11.74 -11.80 -8.53
CA ALA A 41 12.02 -10.39 -8.30
C ALA A 41 10.96 -9.80 -7.36
N ILE A 42 11.37 -9.40 -6.16
CA ILE A 42 10.46 -8.72 -5.21
C ILE A 42 10.09 -7.35 -5.83
N PRO A 43 8.80 -7.08 -6.10
CA PRO A 43 8.37 -5.81 -6.64
C PRO A 43 8.62 -4.68 -5.66
N ASP A 44 8.89 -3.48 -6.18
CA ASP A 44 8.96 -2.29 -5.34
C ASP A 44 7.57 -1.91 -4.78
N SER A 45 7.61 -0.97 -3.84
CA SER A 45 6.44 -0.51 -3.11
C SER A 45 5.35 0.07 -4.01
N PHE A 46 5.75 0.80 -5.04
CA PHE A 46 4.85 1.47 -5.96
C PHE A 46 4.16 0.43 -6.84
N LEU A 47 4.93 -0.52 -7.38
CA LEU A 47 4.43 -1.59 -8.22
C LEU A 47 3.42 -2.48 -7.47
N LEU A 48 3.78 -2.90 -6.25
CA LEU A 48 2.90 -3.73 -5.43
C LEU A 48 1.60 -3.01 -5.09
N THR A 49 1.68 -1.77 -4.58
CA THR A 49 0.48 -1.00 -4.21
C THR A 49 -0.44 -0.74 -5.42
N THR A 50 0.15 -0.49 -6.59
CA THR A 50 -0.61 -0.34 -7.85
C THR A 50 -1.33 -1.63 -8.20
N ALA A 51 -0.65 -2.79 -8.14
CA ALA A 51 -1.28 -4.08 -8.41
C ALA A 51 -2.46 -4.38 -7.47
N PHE A 52 -2.35 -4.03 -6.18
CA PHE A 52 -3.48 -4.15 -5.25
C PHE A 52 -4.67 -3.27 -5.64
N SER A 53 -4.46 -2.05 -6.14
CA SER A 53 -5.56 -1.19 -6.63
C SER A 53 -6.26 -1.76 -7.86
N LEU A 54 -5.56 -2.57 -8.67
CA LEU A 54 -6.16 -3.27 -9.82
C LEU A 54 -7.02 -4.46 -9.37
N VAL A 55 -6.63 -5.14 -8.29
CA VAL A 55 -7.42 -6.25 -7.69
C VAL A 55 -8.65 -5.73 -6.94
N PHE A 56 -8.52 -4.59 -6.25
CA PHE A 56 -9.59 -3.95 -5.48
C PHE A 56 -9.97 -2.60 -6.13
N PRO A 57 -10.77 -2.58 -7.21
CA PRO A 57 -11.06 -1.38 -7.99
C PRO A 57 -11.80 -0.27 -7.22
N GLU A 58 -12.42 -0.60 -6.09
CA GLU A 58 -13.01 0.35 -5.15
C GLU A 58 -11.97 1.15 -4.33
N LEU A 59 -10.71 0.70 -4.33
CA LEU A 59 -9.60 1.37 -3.66
C LEU A 59 -8.81 2.20 -4.65
N LYS A 60 -8.59 3.48 -4.34
CA LYS A 60 -7.81 4.38 -5.19
C LYS A 60 -6.36 4.41 -4.74
N LEU A 61 -5.45 4.21 -5.69
CA LEU A 61 -4.04 4.45 -5.49
C LEU A 61 -3.77 5.94 -5.28
N SER A 62 -3.08 6.25 -4.19
CA SER A 62 -2.61 7.59 -3.86
C SER A 62 -1.10 7.60 -3.75
N SER A 63 -0.48 8.69 -4.20
CA SER A 63 0.97 8.91 -4.11
C SER A 63 1.27 10.22 -3.40
N GLY A 64 2.30 10.19 -2.59
CA GLY A 64 2.59 11.30 -1.70
C GLY A 64 3.92 11.19 -1.01
N TYR A 65 4.03 11.97 0.06
CA TYR A 65 5.08 11.85 1.04
C TYR A 65 4.47 11.42 2.37
N VAL A 66 5.20 10.60 3.10
CA VAL A 66 4.90 10.27 4.49
C VAL A 66 5.98 10.89 5.38
N SER A 67 5.58 11.45 6.52
CA SER A 67 6.53 11.94 7.52
C SER A 67 6.85 10.85 8.54
N PHE A 68 8.13 10.56 8.68
CA PHE A 68 8.71 9.68 9.68
C PHE A 68 9.34 10.48 10.80
N ILE A 69 9.12 10.07 12.04
CA ILE A 69 9.94 10.54 13.15
C ILE A 69 11.25 9.77 13.09
N VAL A 70 12.36 10.47 12.88
CA VAL A 70 13.69 9.85 12.76
C VAL A 70 14.59 10.10 13.96
N ASP A 71 14.23 11.05 14.83
CA ASP A 71 14.90 11.26 16.10
C ASP A 71 13.91 11.88 17.11
N ILE A 72 13.98 11.43 18.36
CA ILE A 72 13.25 11.99 19.50
C ILE A 72 14.30 12.27 20.58
N ASN A 73 14.71 13.53 20.68
CA ASN A 73 15.46 13.96 21.85
C ASN A 73 14.47 14.19 23.00
N PHE A 74 14.36 13.22 23.92
CA PHE A 74 13.43 13.28 25.06
C PHE A 74 13.72 14.42 26.04
N GLU A 75 14.95 14.91 26.11
CA GLU A 75 15.35 16.01 26.99
C GLU A 75 14.99 17.38 26.39
N ASN A 76 15.17 17.55 25.07
CA ASN A 76 14.94 18.82 24.38
C ASN A 76 13.62 18.89 23.59
N LYS A 77 12.80 17.83 23.60
CA LYS A 77 11.57 17.67 22.81
C LYS A 77 11.73 17.94 21.30
N ILE A 78 12.96 17.83 20.78
CA ILE A 78 13.22 18.02 19.35
C ILE A 78 12.83 16.72 18.64
N ILE A 79 11.86 16.83 17.74
CA ILE A 79 11.41 15.75 16.86
C ILE A 79 11.97 16.04 15.47
N ALA A 80 12.94 15.24 15.02
CA ALA A 80 13.38 15.31 13.64
C ALA A 80 12.41 14.51 12.76
N LEU A 81 11.83 15.16 11.75
CA LEU A 81 10.93 14.53 10.78
C LEU A 81 11.64 14.35 9.44
N LYS A 82 11.60 13.13 8.89
CA LYS A 82 12.02 12.86 7.52
C LYS A 82 10.81 12.60 6.65
N ARG A 83 10.67 13.35 5.56
CA ARG A 83 9.67 13.08 4.53
C ARG A 83 10.24 12.17 3.46
N LEU A 84 9.53 11.09 3.14
CA LEU A 84 9.90 10.16 2.07
C LEU A 84 8.71 9.92 1.13
N PRO A 85 8.95 9.68 -0.17
CA PRO A 85 7.92 9.25 -1.10
C PRO A 85 7.25 7.96 -0.61
N HIS A 86 5.93 7.87 -0.78
CA HIS A 86 5.13 6.72 -0.37
C HIS A 86 3.88 6.56 -1.25
N HIS A 87 3.37 5.33 -1.33
CA HIS A 87 2.19 4.96 -2.10
C HIS A 87 1.24 4.15 -1.22
N TRP A 88 -0.06 4.45 -1.25
CA TRP A 88 -1.05 3.80 -0.39
C TRP A 88 -2.41 3.73 -1.08
N LEU A 89 -3.32 2.91 -0.53
CA LEU A 89 -4.68 2.78 -1.00
C LEU A 89 -5.63 3.65 -0.16
N THR A 90 -6.65 4.22 -0.80
CA THR A 90 -7.66 5.08 -0.17
C THR A 90 -9.07 4.57 -0.46
N TRP A 91 -9.96 4.66 0.53
CA TRP A 91 -11.35 4.21 0.41
C TRP A 91 -12.33 5.35 0.69
N GLU A 92 -13.27 5.58 -0.23
CA GLU A 92 -14.33 6.61 -0.14
C GLU A 92 -13.86 8.06 0.11
N ASP A 93 -12.56 8.36 0.27
CA ASP A 93 -11.82 9.64 0.28
C ASP A 93 -10.37 9.42 0.79
N GLU A 94 -9.55 10.47 0.89
CA GLU A 94 -8.16 10.41 1.41
C GLU A 94 -8.06 10.20 2.94
N ASN A 95 -9.20 10.10 3.63
CA ASN A 95 -9.30 10.01 5.09
C ASN A 95 -9.14 8.58 5.62
N HIS A 96 -9.52 7.57 4.82
CA HIS A 96 -9.43 6.15 5.15
C HIS A 96 -8.33 5.52 4.33
N ILE A 97 -7.15 5.40 4.94
CA ILE A 97 -5.96 4.90 4.26
C ILE A 97 -5.74 3.44 4.64
N ILE A 98 -5.54 2.61 3.62
CA ILE A 98 -4.99 1.27 3.74
C ILE A 98 -3.56 1.38 3.24
N ASP A 99 -2.62 1.51 4.17
CA ASP A 99 -1.19 1.55 3.86
C ASP A 99 -0.69 0.12 3.70
N VAL A 100 -0.20 -0.23 2.51
CA VAL A 100 0.18 -1.61 2.17
C VAL A 100 1.61 -1.94 2.66
N LEU A 101 2.38 -0.96 3.19
CA LEU A 101 3.83 -1.12 3.44
C LEU A 101 4.34 -0.43 4.72
N PRO A 102 5.46 -0.91 5.33
CA PRO A 102 5.88 -0.45 6.64
C PRO A 102 6.81 0.76 6.61
N VAL A 103 6.97 1.24 7.83
CA VAL A 103 7.64 2.47 8.24
C VAL A 103 9.04 2.25 8.78
N ASP A 104 9.51 1.00 8.87
CA ASP A 104 10.76 0.68 9.56
C ASP A 104 11.68 -0.19 8.69
N GLY A 105 11.97 0.32 7.49
CA GLY A 105 12.84 -0.26 6.47
C GLY A 105 13.82 -1.34 6.92
N MET A 106 13.50 -2.58 6.60
CA MET A 106 14.37 -3.63 6.06
C MET A 106 13.48 -4.87 5.89
N PHE A 107 13.39 -5.39 4.67
CA PHE A 107 12.60 -6.58 4.27
C PHE A 107 11.09 -6.42 3.99
N GLY A 108 10.62 -5.21 3.68
CA GLY A 108 9.60 -5.01 2.64
C GLY A 108 8.31 -5.85 2.71
N VAL A 109 7.94 -6.36 3.89
CA VAL A 109 6.73 -7.13 4.09
C VAL A 109 6.08 -6.76 5.42
N SER A 110 5.02 -5.96 5.39
CA SER A 110 4.19 -5.68 6.57
C SER A 110 2.71 -5.79 6.26
N VAL A 111 1.96 -6.20 7.26
CA VAL A 111 0.50 -6.25 7.19
C VAL A 111 -0.05 -4.85 6.87
N PRO A 112 -0.98 -4.74 5.91
CA PRO A 112 -1.65 -3.49 5.60
C PRO A 112 -2.22 -2.80 6.85
N GLN A 113 -1.88 -1.53 7.05
CA GLN A 113 -2.31 -0.74 8.20
C GLN A 113 -3.50 0.15 7.85
N ALA A 114 -4.49 0.22 8.75
CA ALA A 114 -5.50 1.25 8.69
C ALA A 114 -4.97 2.52 9.34
N VAL A 115 -5.01 3.62 8.60
CA VAL A 115 -4.79 4.96 9.17
C VAL A 115 -6.04 5.79 8.93
N LEU A 116 -6.67 6.22 10.02
CA LEU A 116 -7.67 7.28 10.01
C LEU A 116 -6.95 8.61 10.16
N GLN A 117 -6.96 9.43 9.12
CA GLN A 117 -6.34 10.75 9.22
C GLN A 117 -7.14 11.65 10.14
N ASN A 118 -6.51 12.14 11.22
CA ASN A 118 -7.07 13.24 11.99
C ASN A 118 -6.72 14.56 11.30
N TYR A 119 -7.70 15.43 11.08
CA TYR A 119 -7.54 16.73 10.42
C TYR A 119 -6.44 17.60 11.07
N GLY A 120 -6.21 17.45 12.38
CA GLY A 120 -5.18 18.20 13.10
C GLY A 120 -3.74 17.74 12.89
N ASN A 121 -3.51 16.48 12.49
CA ASN A 121 -2.17 15.88 12.37
C ASN A 121 -2.10 14.95 11.16
N LYS A 122 -1.82 15.50 9.98
CA LYS A 122 -1.67 14.71 8.75
C LYS A 122 -0.30 14.05 8.68
N ARG A 123 -0.28 12.71 8.65
CA ARG A 123 0.92 11.88 8.44
C ARG A 123 1.31 11.78 6.97
N PHE A 124 0.33 11.79 6.06
CA PHE A 124 0.51 11.66 4.63
C PHE A 124 0.17 12.97 3.91
N PHE A 125 0.97 13.28 2.89
CA PHE A 125 0.87 14.51 2.11
C PHE A 125 0.80 14.15 0.64
N LEU A 126 -0.34 14.41 0.02
CA LEU A 126 -0.57 14.01 -1.36
C LEU A 126 0.20 14.90 -2.32
N THR A 127 0.63 14.28 -3.42
CA THR A 127 1.13 15.00 -4.58
C THR A 127 0.10 14.93 -5.72
N LYS A 128 0.17 15.92 -6.62
CA LYS A 128 -0.69 15.96 -7.81
C LYS A 128 -0.29 14.95 -8.90
N ASN A 129 0.90 14.35 -8.81
CA ASN A 129 1.42 13.43 -9.80
C ASN A 129 1.67 12.05 -9.17
N LEU A 130 1.14 11.02 -9.80
CA LEU A 130 1.39 9.63 -9.41
C LEU A 130 2.84 9.21 -9.73
N PHE A 131 3.32 9.60 -10.90
CA PHE A 131 4.66 9.28 -11.40
C PHE A 131 5.62 10.47 -11.24
N PRO A 132 6.93 10.22 -11.06
CA PRO A 132 7.95 11.25 -11.17
C PRO A 132 7.92 11.92 -12.56
N LYS A 133 8.24 13.22 -12.61
CA LYS A 133 8.18 13.99 -13.88
C LYS A 133 9.23 13.55 -14.88
N GLU A 134 10.36 13.07 -14.36
CA GLU A 134 11.51 12.57 -15.11
C GLU A 134 11.26 11.21 -15.78
N TRP A 135 10.18 10.51 -15.44
CA TRP A 135 9.83 9.26 -16.11
C TRP A 135 9.38 9.52 -17.55
N SER A 136 10.05 8.85 -18.49
CA SER A 136 9.65 8.79 -19.88
C SER A 136 8.29 8.10 -20.05
N ALA A 137 7.62 8.34 -21.19
CA ALA A 137 6.38 7.64 -21.53
C ALA A 137 6.55 6.12 -21.53
N LYS A 138 7.69 5.62 -22.03
CA LYS A 138 8.00 4.18 -22.04
C LYS A 138 8.09 3.61 -20.63
N GLN A 139 8.78 4.27 -19.70
CA GLN A 139 8.89 3.79 -18.31
C GLN A 139 7.54 3.69 -17.61
N LYS A 140 6.61 4.60 -17.92
CA LYS A 140 5.24 4.56 -17.37
C LYS A 140 4.47 3.35 -17.90
N VAL A 141 4.53 3.11 -19.21
CA VAL A 141 3.91 1.93 -19.85
C VAL A 141 4.53 0.63 -19.33
N ASP A 142 5.85 0.55 -19.25
CA ASP A 142 6.57 -0.63 -18.73
C ASP A 142 6.18 -0.92 -17.27
N PHE A 143 5.96 0.13 -16.47
CA PHE A 143 5.47 -0.01 -15.09
C PHE A 143 4.02 -0.50 -15.03
N GLU A 144 3.13 0.08 -15.84
CA GLU A 144 1.71 -0.32 -15.92
C GLU A 144 1.56 -1.78 -16.32
N ASN A 145 2.31 -2.24 -17.33
CA ASN A 145 2.32 -3.64 -17.75
C ASN A 145 2.76 -4.58 -16.62
N LYS A 146 3.83 -4.23 -15.90
CA LYS A 146 4.27 -5.02 -14.73
C LYS A 146 3.23 -5.03 -13.61
N ALA A 147 2.52 -3.94 -13.41
CA ALA A 147 1.48 -3.85 -12.39
C ALA A 147 0.29 -4.75 -12.75
N GLU A 148 -0.07 -4.79 -14.03
CA GLU A 148 -1.10 -5.69 -14.55
C GLU A 148 -0.68 -7.17 -14.40
N GLU A 149 0.53 -7.53 -14.81
CA GLU A 149 1.09 -8.88 -14.61
C GLU A 149 1.04 -9.31 -13.14
N LEU A 150 1.46 -8.43 -12.22
CA LEU A 150 1.41 -8.70 -10.80
C LEU A 150 -0.03 -8.81 -10.28
N SER A 151 -0.97 -8.03 -10.80
CA SER A 151 -2.39 -8.12 -10.44
C SER A 151 -2.99 -9.48 -10.83
N VAL A 152 -2.60 -10.04 -11.97
CA VAL A 152 -3.00 -11.38 -12.40
C VAL A 152 -2.46 -12.43 -11.42
N ILE A 153 -1.19 -12.33 -11.02
CA ILE A 153 -0.61 -13.21 -9.99
C ILE A 153 -1.40 -13.13 -8.68
N LEU A 154 -1.74 -11.92 -8.23
CA LEU A 154 -2.52 -11.71 -7.00
C LEU A 154 -3.92 -12.33 -7.11
N GLN A 155 -4.62 -12.15 -8.23
CA GLN A 155 -5.93 -12.78 -8.47
C GLN A 155 -5.84 -14.32 -8.50
N ASP A 156 -4.77 -14.85 -9.10
CA ASP A 156 -4.48 -16.27 -9.13
C ASP A 156 -4.28 -16.86 -7.73
N ILE A 157 -3.52 -16.17 -6.88
CA ILE A 157 -3.27 -16.55 -5.49
C ILE A 157 -4.60 -16.54 -4.71
N MET A 158 -5.39 -15.49 -4.88
CA MET A 158 -6.68 -15.36 -4.22
C MET A 158 -7.62 -16.51 -4.60
N SER A 159 -7.76 -16.82 -5.90
CA SER A 159 -8.66 -17.87 -6.38
C SER A 159 -8.26 -19.28 -5.93
N LYS A 160 -6.96 -19.59 -5.88
CA LYS A 160 -6.44 -20.89 -5.41
C LYS A 160 -6.63 -21.10 -3.91
N SER A 161 -6.62 -20.01 -3.13
CA SER A 161 -6.83 -20.08 -1.68
C SER A 161 -8.29 -20.37 -1.28
N MET A 162 -9.26 -20.13 -2.17
CA MET A 162 -10.70 -20.37 -1.91
C MET A 162 -11.18 -21.78 -2.31
N GLN A 163 -10.29 -22.64 -2.81
CA GLN A 163 -10.60 -24.00 -3.24
C GLN A 163 -10.25 -25.07 -2.19
N TYR A 164 -9.69 -24.65 -1.05
CA TYR A 164 -9.33 -25.48 0.10
C TYR A 164 -10.06 -25.00 1.36
#